data_AF-A0A969PL70-F1
#
_entry.id   AF-A0A969PL70-F1
#
_cell.length_a   1.000
_cell.length_b   1.000
_cell.length_c   1.000
_cell.angle_alpha   90.00
_cell.angle_beta   90.00
_cell.angle_gamma   90.00
#
_symmetry.space_group_name_H-M   'P 1'
#
loop_
_entity.id
_entity.type
_entity.pdbx_description
1 polymer ?
#
loop_
_entity_poly.entity_id
_entity_poly.type
_entity_poly.pdbx_seq_one_letter_code
_entity_poly.pdbx_strand_id
1 'polypeptide(L)' 'MEWISVTPLLLLAVVCVLLVYFLPAALAYLFGQTRRRLILILNVLIGWSGIGWALLLAWTIVIRLRAS' A
#
# COMPACT_ATOMS: atom_id res chain seq x y z
N MET A 1 16.50 30.55 -8.04
CA MET A 1 15.05 30.22 -8.12
C MET A 1 14.85 28.85 -8.77
N GLU A 2 15.62 27.83 -8.38
CA GLU A 2 15.56 26.48 -8.99
C GLU A 2 14.68 25.50 -8.20
N TRP A 3 14.37 25.82 -6.94
CA TRP A 3 13.55 24.98 -6.07
C TRP A 3 12.09 24.90 -6.52
N ILE A 4 11.57 25.94 -7.18
CA ILE A 4 10.16 26.01 -7.62
C ILE A 4 9.88 25.05 -8.79
N SER A 5 10.89 24.71 -9.60
CA SER A 5 10.71 23.78 -10.72
C SER A 5 10.70 22.31 -10.30
N VAL A 6 11.35 21.96 -9.18
CA VAL A 6 11.41 20.57 -8.68
C VAL A 6 10.28 20.20 -7.72
N THR A 7 9.61 21.19 -7.10
CA THR A 7 8.48 20.96 -6.20
C THR A 7 7.31 20.18 -6.82
N PRO A 8 6.83 20.44 -8.06
CA PRO A 8 5.72 19.66 -8.64
C PRO A 8 6.13 18.21 -8.90
N LEU A 9 7.36 17.97 -9.34
CA LEU A 9 7.90 16.63 -9.57
C LEU A 9 8.00 15.84 -8.25
N LEU A 10 8.45 16.50 -7.19
CA LEU A 10 8.56 15.89 -5.87
C LEU A 10 7.18 15.56 -5.28
N LEU A 11 6.19 16.43 -5.44
CA LEU A 11 4.80 16.16 -5.05
C LEU A 11 4.24 14.94 -5.79
N LEU A 12 4.46 14.87 -7.12
CA LEU A 12 4.05 13.72 -7.91
C LEU A 12 4.71 12.43 -7.43
N ALA A 13 6.02 12.46 -7.17
CA ALA A 13 6.76 11.31 -6.66
C ALA A 13 6.21 10.83 -5.31
N VAL A 14 5.92 11.75 -4.38
CA VAL A 14 5.32 11.42 -3.08
C VAL A 14 3.95 10.77 -3.25
N VAL A 15 3.09 11.32 -4.11
CA VAL A 15 1.77 10.74 -4.40
C VAL A 15 1.91 9.32 -4.97
N CYS A 16 2.80 9.12 -5.95
CA CYS A 16 3.05 7.80 -6.54
C CYS A 16 3.53 6.80 -5.47
N VAL A 17 4.48 7.19 -4.62
CA VAL A 17 4.99 6.34 -3.54
C VAL A 17 3.88 5.99 -2.56
N LEU A 18 3.04 6.95 -2.16
CA LEU A 18 1.91 6.71 -1.27
C LEU A 18 0.91 5.71 -1.88
N LEU A 19 0.58 5.84 -3.16
CA LEU A 19 -0.32 4.91 -3.84
C LEU A 19 0.23 3.47 -3.85
N VAL A 20 1.52 3.31 -4.13
CA VAL A 20 2.18 1.98 -4.11
C VAL A 20 2.29 1.45 -2.68
N TYR A 21 2.63 2.30 -1.72
CA TYR A 21 2.77 1.93 -0.32
C TYR A 21 1.45 1.40 0.26
N PHE A 22 0.32 2.02 -0.08
CA PHE A 22 -0.99 1.59 0.39
C PHE A 22 -1.63 0.49 -0.47
N LEU A 23 -0.94 -0.03 -1.48
CA LEU A 23 -1.48 -1.05 -2.40
C LEU A 23 -2.01 -2.31 -1.68
N PRO A 24 -1.33 -2.91 -0.68
CA PRO A 24 -1.85 -4.10 0.02
C PRO A 24 -3.15 -3.80 0.75
N ALA A 25 -3.21 -2.65 1.43
CA ALA A 25 -4.43 -2.20 2.10
C ALA A 25 -5.55 -1.90 1.10
N ALA A 26 -5.28 -1.17 0.02
CA ALA A 26 -6.25 -0.86 -1.01
C ALA A 26 -6.87 -2.14 -1.61
N LEU A 27 -6.04 -3.13 -1.95
CA LEU A 27 -6.51 -4.43 -2.46
C LEU A 27 -7.37 -5.18 -1.43
N ALA A 28 -7.02 -5.14 -0.15
CA ALA A 28 -7.83 -5.78 0.88
C ALA A 28 -9.24 -5.17 1.01
N TYR A 29 -9.37 -3.85 0.81
CA TYR A 29 -10.66 -3.17 0.76
C TYR A 29 -11.43 -3.50 -0.53
N LEU A 30 -10.76 -3.46 -1.69
CA LEU A 30 -11.36 -3.80 -2.99
C LEU A 30 -11.88 -5.24 -3.04
N PHE A 31 -11.14 -6.17 -2.43
CA PHE A 31 -11.53 -7.58 -2.34
C PHE A 31 -12.55 -7.86 -1.22
N GLY A 32 -13.00 -6.85 -0.48
CA GLY A 32 -14.02 -7.01 0.55
C GLY A 32 -13.60 -7.89 1.73
N GLN A 33 -12.29 -8.02 2.00
CA GLN A 33 -11.80 -8.96 3.01
C GLN A 33 -12.23 -8.55 4.42
N THR A 34 -12.67 -9.52 5.22
CA THR A 34 -13.12 -9.30 6.61
C THR A 34 -12.03 -8.62 7.45
N ARG A 35 -10.75 -8.95 7.21
CA ARG A 35 -9.60 -8.43 7.94
C ARG A 35 -8.98 -7.17 7.33
N ARG A 36 -9.66 -6.47 6.42
CA ARG A 36 -9.15 -5.26 5.74
C ARG A 36 -8.62 -4.17 6.69
N ARG A 37 -9.27 -3.96 7.84
CA ARG A 37 -8.81 -2.99 8.86
C ARG A 37 -7.48 -3.42 9.49
N LEU A 38 -7.32 -4.71 9.76
CA LEU A 38 -6.07 -5.26 10.29
C LEU A 38 -4.95 -5.15 9.26
N ILE A 39 -5.22 -5.46 8.00
CA ILE A 39 -4.25 -5.31 6.90
C ILE A 39 -3.81 -3.85 6.77
N LEU A 40 -4.72 -2.88 6.90
CA LEU A 40 -4.39 -1.46 6.89
C LEU A 40 -3.50 -1.03 8.06
N ILE A 41 -3.83 -1.46 9.29
CA ILE A 41 -3.02 -1.18 10.49
C ILE A 41 -1.61 -1.76 10.31
N LEU A 42 -1.52 -3.02 9.88
CA LEU A 42 -0.22 -3.65 9.62
C LEU A 42 0.52 -2.96 8.48
N ASN A 43 -0.17 -2.53 7.42
CA ASN A 43 0.46 -1.80 6.32
C ASN A 43 1.13 -0.51 6.81
N VAL A 44 0.48 0.23 7.71
CA VAL A 44 1.07 1.44 8.31
C VAL A 44 2.24 1.10 9.24
N LEU A 45 2.13 0.04 10.06
CA LEU A 45 3.14 -0.29 11.07
C LEU A 45 4.38 -0.99 10.49
N ILE A 46 4.21 -1.90 9.53
CA ILE A 46 5.28 -2.75 8.99
C ILE A 46 5.47 -2.62 7.48
N GLY A 47 4.58 -1.93 6.76
CA GLY A 47 4.68 -1.74 5.30
C GLY A 47 5.82 -0.83 4.88
N TRP A 48 6.46 -0.11 5.82
CA TRP A 48 7.72 0.60 5.54
C TRP A 48 8.90 -0.36 5.35
N SER A 49 8.79 -1.60 5.83
CA SER A 49 9.72 -2.66 5.48
C SER A 49 9.28 -3.30 4.16
N GLY A 50 10.19 -3.43 3.19
CA GLY A 50 9.89 -4.09 1.91
C GLY A 50 9.39 -5.53 2.10
N ILE A 51 9.90 -6.22 3.11
CA ILE A 51 9.46 -7.58 3.48
C ILE A 51 8.04 -7.57 4.05
N GLY A 52 7.74 -6.69 5.01
CA GLY A 52 6.40 -6.59 5.62
C GLY A 52 5.34 -6.19 4.59
N TRP A 53 5.68 -5.27 3.68
CA TRP A 53 4.83 -4.92 2.54
C TRP A 53 4.54 -6.12 1.63
N ALA A 54 5.57 -6.87 1.23
CA ALA A 54 5.43 -8.05 0.38
C ALA A 54 4.60 -9.16 1.04
N LEU A 55 4.81 -9.40 2.34
CA LEU A 55 4.02 -10.36 3.12
C LEU A 55 2.54 -9.96 3.19
N LEU A 56 2.23 -8.68 3.41
CA LEU A 56 0.85 -8.19 3.43
C LEU A 56 0.18 -8.29 2.06
N LEU A 57 0.92 -7.99 0.99
CA LEU A 57 0.43 -8.14 -0.37
C LEU A 57 0.13 -9.61 -0.68
N ALA A 58 1.08 -10.50 -0.39
CA ALA A 58 0.91 -11.94 -0.56
C ALA A 58 -0.27 -12.46 0.25
N TRP A 59 -0.42 -12.04 1.51
CA TRP A 59 -1.54 -12.42 2.37
C TRP A 59 -2.88 -12.00 1.76
N THR A 60 -2.96 -10.75 1.26
CA THR A 60 -4.15 -10.22 0.60
C THR A 60 -4.52 -11.05 -0.63
N ILE A 61 -3.55 -11.38 -1.48
CA ILE A 61 -3.76 -12.20 -2.68
C ILE A 61 -4.20 -13.62 -2.30
N VAL A 62 -3.52 -14.24 -1.34
CA VAL A 62 -3.81 -15.61 -0.89
C VAL A 62 -5.20 -15.73 -0.28
N ILE A 63 -5.65 -14.76 0.54
CA ILE A 63 -7.03 -14.74 1.04
C ILE A 63 -8.02 -14.69 -0.14
N ARG A 64 -7.76 -13.83 -1.13
CA ARG A 64 -8.63 -13.67 -2.29
C ARG A 64 -8.75 -14.95 -3.11
N LEU A 65 -7.68 -15.75 -3.22
CA LEU A 65 -7.67 -17.02 -3.92
C LEU A 65 -8.39 -18.15 -3.16
N ARG A 66 -8.37 -18.14 -1.82
CA ARG A 66 -9.12 -19.14 -1.03
C ARG A 66 -10.63 -18.93 -1.02
N ALA A 67 -11.10 -17.75 -1.40
CA ALA A 67 -12.51 -17.37 -1.38
C ALA A 67 -13.25 -17.62 -2.70
N SER A 68 -12.59 -18.20 -3.70
CA SER A 68 -13.11 -18.58 -5.03
C SER A 68 -13.05 -20.09 -5.22
#